data_AF-A0A2S1JPK3-F1
#
_entry.id   AF-A0A2S1JPK3-F1
#
_cell.length_a   1.000
_cell.length_b   1.000
_cell.length_c   1.000
_cell.angle_alpha   90.00
_cell.angle_beta   90.00
_cell.angle_gamma   90.00
#
_symmetry.space_group_name_H-M   'P 1'
#
loop_
_entity.id
_entity.type
_entity.pdbx_description
1 polymer ?
#
loop_
_entity_poly.entity_id
_entity_poly.type
_entity_poly.pdbx_seq_one_letter_code
_entity_poly.pdbx_strand_id
1 'polypeptide(L)'
;MKQISEKEWVRGYYYDSILLPYGWKTLEEKLNIAFESYMEDGLGPAKGARLALNSGKQLYLKCFLLDNNDQTLVFSLFDPNPDYEALSEFMSVLDVESRLLLWESPLIQHQTYRLVRQDDNSNEFIVGEYKWKSDAEFKMRQLTQHIHKQIYWIEYAEVG
;
A
#
# COMPACT_ATOMS: atom_id res chain seq x y z
N MET A 1 3.71 -11.22 -0.10
CA MET A 1 4.84 -10.32 0.25
C MET A 1 5.77 -11.06 1.19
N LYS A 2 7.07 -10.77 1.16
CA LYS A 2 8.07 -11.33 2.08
C LYS A 2 9.14 -10.31 2.44
N GLN A 3 9.76 -10.45 3.61
CA GLN A 3 10.99 -9.73 3.95
C GLN A 3 12.16 -10.27 3.12
N ILE A 4 13.06 -9.38 2.69
CA ILE A 4 14.27 -9.71 1.92
C ILE A 4 15.52 -9.17 2.61
N SER A 5 16.65 -9.83 2.38
CA SER A 5 17.95 -9.42 2.93
C SER A 5 18.59 -8.26 2.16
N GLU A 6 19.61 -7.62 2.75
CA GLU A 6 20.40 -6.59 2.05
C GLU A 6 21.05 -7.12 0.75
N LYS A 7 21.39 -8.40 0.67
CA LYS A 7 21.99 -8.99 -0.54
C LYS A 7 21.00 -9.11 -1.70
N GLU A 8 19.72 -9.26 -1.39
CA GLU A 8 18.62 -9.31 -2.36
C GLU A 8 18.10 -7.92 -2.72
N TRP A 9 18.54 -6.90 -1.98
CA TRP A 9 18.08 -5.53 -2.13
C TRP A 9 18.72 -4.85 -3.34
N VAL A 10 17.88 -4.27 -4.19
CA VAL A 10 18.34 -3.42 -5.29
C VAL A 10 18.43 -1.97 -4.79
N ARG A 11 19.64 -1.45 -4.63
CA ARG A 11 19.87 -0.05 -4.20
C ARG A 11 19.48 0.92 -5.33
N GLY A 12 18.81 2.02 -4.96
CA GLY A 12 18.44 3.09 -5.90
C GLY A 12 17.94 4.36 -5.21
N TYR A 13 17.52 5.33 -6.03
CA TYR A 13 16.86 6.55 -5.57
C TYR A 13 15.36 6.32 -5.42
N TYR A 14 14.76 6.98 -4.43
CA TYR A 14 13.37 6.79 -4.06
C TYR A 14 12.56 8.06 -4.31
N TYR A 15 11.42 7.96 -4.99
CA TYR A 15 10.62 9.12 -5.41
C TYR A 15 9.19 9.12 -4.86
N ASP A 16 8.57 7.95 -4.68
CA ASP A 16 7.20 7.82 -4.18
C ASP A 16 7.15 7.34 -2.75
N SER A 17 6.21 7.88 -1.98
CA SER A 17 6.21 7.76 -0.52
C SER A 17 4.83 8.05 0.05
N ILE A 18 4.49 7.34 1.12
CA ILE A 18 3.25 7.55 1.89
C ILE A 18 3.56 7.55 3.38
N LEU A 19 2.85 8.34 4.16
CA LEU A 19 2.94 8.31 5.62
C LEU A 19 1.72 7.60 6.19
N LEU A 20 1.97 6.56 6.99
CA LEU A 20 0.94 5.76 7.64
C LEU A 20 0.93 6.02 9.15
N PRO A 21 -0.21 5.81 9.83
CA PRO A 21 -0.35 6.08 11.26
C PRO A 21 0.03 4.87 12.12
N TYR A 22 0.92 4.00 11.63
CA TYR A 22 1.32 2.78 12.34
C TYR A 22 2.65 2.97 13.06
N GLY A 23 2.95 2.17 14.08
CA GLY A 23 4.31 2.03 14.64
C GLY A 23 5.04 0.83 14.01
N TRP A 24 6.38 0.77 14.12
CA TRP A 24 7.17 -0.33 13.57
C TRP A 24 6.70 -1.69 14.12
N LYS A 25 6.39 -1.78 15.43
CA LYS A 25 5.84 -3.01 16.04
C LYS A 25 4.53 -3.46 15.40
N THR A 26 3.63 -2.52 15.13
CA THR A 26 2.36 -2.82 14.46
C THR A 26 2.59 -3.36 13.05
N LEU A 27 3.59 -2.82 12.33
CA LEU A 27 3.96 -3.33 11.02
C LEU A 27 4.67 -4.69 11.10
N GLU A 28 5.52 -4.93 12.10
CA GLU A 28 6.12 -6.25 12.35
C GLU A 28 5.02 -7.30 12.54
N GLU A 29 4.01 -7.01 13.36
CA GLU A 29 2.87 -7.89 13.60
C GLU A 29 2.02 -8.08 12.34
N LYS A 30 1.60 -7.00 11.68
CA LYS A 30 0.74 -7.05 10.49
C LYS A 30 1.40 -7.76 9.31
N LEU A 31 2.70 -7.57 9.14
CA LEU A 31 3.44 -8.06 7.97
C LEU A 31 4.24 -9.32 8.25
N ASN A 32 4.34 -9.74 9.52
CA ASN A 32 5.21 -10.81 9.99
C ASN A 32 6.67 -10.60 9.53
N ILE A 33 7.21 -9.43 9.85
CA ILE A 33 8.58 -9.01 9.51
C ILE A 33 9.33 -8.55 10.76
N ALA A 34 10.63 -8.36 10.64
CA ALA A 34 11.46 -7.73 11.67
C ALA A 34 12.12 -6.47 11.12
N PHE A 35 11.97 -5.36 11.81
CA PHE A 35 12.71 -4.15 11.51
C PHE A 35 14.15 -4.25 12.01
N GLU A 36 15.09 -3.93 11.14
CA GLU A 36 16.51 -3.82 11.47
C GLU A 36 16.73 -2.60 12.38
N SER A 37 17.48 -2.80 13.46
CA SER A 37 17.77 -1.76 14.43
C SER A 37 18.84 -0.79 13.91
N TYR A 38 18.52 0.50 14.02
CA TYR A 38 19.44 1.64 13.91
C TYR A 38 20.05 1.85 12.51
N MET A 39 19.41 2.74 11.76
CA MET A 39 19.99 3.40 10.60
C MET A 39 20.10 4.90 10.89
N GLU A 40 21.26 5.48 10.62
CA GLU A 40 21.45 6.94 10.64
C GLU A 40 21.33 7.45 9.21
N ASP A 41 20.30 8.23 8.94
CA ASP A 41 19.90 8.64 7.60
C ASP A 41 19.94 10.16 7.39
N GLY A 42 20.47 10.91 8.37
CA GLY A 42 20.48 12.36 8.40
C GLY A 42 19.19 13.04 8.89
N LEU A 43 18.11 12.29 9.13
CA LEU A 43 16.83 12.78 9.68
C LEU A 43 16.59 12.32 11.13
N GLY A 44 17.35 11.34 11.60
CA GLY A 44 17.38 10.91 13.00
C GLY A 44 17.47 9.40 13.15
N PRO A 45 17.32 8.87 14.37
CA PRO A 45 17.26 7.44 14.60
C PRO A 45 16.04 6.85 13.88
N ALA A 46 16.30 5.93 12.97
CA ALA A 46 15.26 5.19 12.27
C ALA A 46 15.47 3.69 12.35
N LYS A 47 14.39 2.96 12.08
CA LYS A 47 14.40 1.53 11.79
C LYS A 47 14.03 1.29 10.33
N GLY A 48 14.60 0.24 9.74
CA GLY A 48 14.35 -0.11 8.34
C GLY A 48 13.90 -1.55 8.17
N ALA A 49 13.08 -1.84 7.16
CA ALA A 49 12.81 -3.19 6.69
C ALA A 49 12.73 -3.20 5.16
N ARG A 50 13.15 -4.30 4.53
CA ARG A 50 13.12 -4.46 3.07
C ARG A 50 12.15 -5.56 2.72
N LEU A 51 11.24 -5.28 1.79
CA LEU A 51 10.17 -6.20 1.40
C LEU A 51 10.19 -6.43 -0.10
N ALA A 52 9.82 -7.65 -0.50
CA ALA A 52 9.43 -7.99 -1.86
C ALA A 52 7.92 -8.27 -1.90
N LEU A 53 7.23 -7.54 -2.76
CA LEU A 53 5.81 -7.69 -3.06
C LEU A 53 5.56 -8.92 -3.94
N ASN A 54 4.30 -9.34 -4.08
CA ASN A 54 3.92 -10.46 -4.94
C ASN A 54 4.12 -10.12 -6.43
N SER A 55 4.01 -8.84 -6.80
CA SER A 55 4.42 -8.32 -8.10
C SER A 55 5.93 -8.45 -8.38
N GLY A 56 6.74 -8.82 -7.38
CA GLY A 56 8.20 -8.83 -7.47
C GLY A 56 8.86 -7.47 -7.22
N LYS A 57 8.06 -6.41 -7.09
CA LYS A 57 8.52 -5.06 -6.74
C LYS A 57 9.06 -5.03 -5.31
N GLN A 58 10.04 -4.15 -5.05
CA GLN A 58 10.67 -4.04 -3.75
C GLN A 58 10.28 -2.73 -3.05
N LEU A 59 10.01 -2.83 -1.75
CA LEU A 59 9.68 -1.72 -0.86
C LEU A 59 10.71 -1.63 0.25
N TYR A 60 11.08 -0.39 0.57
CA TYR A 60 11.72 -0.08 1.82
C TYR A 60 10.65 0.45 2.79
N LEU A 61 10.65 -0.06 4.01
CA LEU A 61 9.90 0.51 5.11
C LEU A 61 10.88 1.22 6.00
N LYS A 62 10.51 2.42 6.44
CA LYS A 62 11.29 3.22 7.36
C LYS A 62 10.38 3.63 8.50
N CYS A 63 10.91 3.69 9.72
CA CYS A 63 10.17 4.18 10.87
C CYS A 63 11.06 5.15 11.62
N PHE A 64 10.61 6.40 11.75
CA PHE A 64 11.28 7.41 12.56
C PHE A 64 10.69 7.42 13.96
N LEU A 65 11.48 7.84 14.93
CA LEU A 65 10.96 8.14 16.26
C LEU A 65 10.65 9.64 16.32
N LEU A 66 9.37 10.00 16.18
CA LEU A 66 8.89 11.36 16.36
C LEU A 66 8.36 11.52 17.79
N ASP A 67 9.04 12.32 18.61
CA ASP A 67 8.57 12.81 19.91
C ASP A 67 7.95 11.75 20.85
N ASN A 68 8.61 10.59 20.99
CA ASN A 68 8.20 9.47 21.85
C ASN A 68 6.84 8.81 21.52
N ASN A 69 6.19 9.21 20.42
CA ASN A 69 5.07 8.47 19.84
C ASN A 69 5.61 7.62 18.69
N ASP A 70 5.41 6.30 18.76
CA ASP A 70 5.80 5.35 17.71
C ASP A 70 5.02 5.63 16.39
N GLN A 71 5.45 6.60 15.60
CA GLN A 71 4.85 6.94 14.29
C GLN A 71 5.75 6.47 13.14
N THR A 72 5.20 5.74 12.17
CA THR A 72 5.95 5.10 11.08
C THR A 72 5.72 5.82 9.77
N LEU A 73 6.80 6.38 9.24
CA LEU A 73 6.84 7.00 7.92
C LEU A 73 7.32 6.00 6.87
N VAL A 74 6.39 5.38 6.14
CA VAL A 74 6.71 4.39 5.11
C VAL A 74 7.35 5.06 3.88
N PHE A 75 8.68 5.09 3.84
CA PHE A 75 9.44 5.48 2.66
C PHE A 75 9.90 4.28 1.82
N SER A 76 9.18 4.09 0.70
CA SER A 76 9.73 4.08 -0.65
C SER A 76 9.73 2.78 -1.47
N LEU A 77 9.06 2.88 -2.62
CA LEU A 77 9.25 1.98 -3.75
C LEU A 77 10.52 2.34 -4.53
N PHE A 78 11.28 1.32 -4.91
CA PHE A 78 12.26 1.45 -5.98
C PHE A 78 11.58 1.16 -7.32
N ASP A 79 11.36 2.20 -8.12
CA ASP A 79 11.16 2.09 -9.56
C ASP A 79 11.60 3.42 -10.24
N PRO A 80 12.50 3.40 -11.25
CA PRO A 80 12.78 4.59 -12.06
C PRO A 80 11.54 5.13 -12.81
N ASN A 81 10.48 4.33 -12.93
CA ASN A 81 9.15 4.75 -13.32
C ASN A 81 8.21 4.57 -12.11
N PRO A 82 7.85 5.64 -11.38
CA PRO A 82 7.02 5.56 -10.18
C PRO A 82 5.80 4.66 -10.41
N ASP A 83 5.83 3.48 -9.78
CA ASP A 83 4.85 2.43 -10.01
C ASP A 83 3.86 2.42 -8.85
N TYR A 84 2.85 3.27 -8.98
CA TYR A 84 1.70 3.35 -8.08
C TYR A 84 1.13 1.96 -7.73
N GLU A 85 1.23 0.95 -8.61
CA GLU A 85 0.70 -0.39 -8.36
C GLU A 85 1.33 -1.04 -7.15
N ALA A 86 2.62 -0.79 -6.89
CA ALA A 86 3.31 -1.43 -5.78
C ALA A 86 2.95 -0.79 -4.43
N LEU A 87 2.64 0.52 -4.38
CA LEU A 87 2.08 1.16 -3.19
C LEU A 87 0.64 0.68 -2.97
N SER A 88 -0.13 0.55 -4.06
CA SER A 88 -1.50 0.07 -4.02
C SER A 88 -1.58 -1.39 -3.55
N GLU A 89 -0.67 -2.25 -4.01
CA GLU A 89 -0.52 -3.63 -3.52
C GLU A 89 -0.17 -3.65 -2.04
N PHE A 90 0.78 -2.81 -1.60
CA PHE A 90 1.16 -2.72 -0.20
C PHE A 90 0.03 -2.27 0.72
N MET A 91 -0.73 -1.25 0.31
CA MET A 91 -1.92 -0.77 1.01
C MET A 91 -2.99 -1.87 1.11
N SER A 92 -3.16 -2.64 0.04
CA SER A 92 -4.07 -3.79 -0.01
C SER A 92 -3.63 -4.90 0.95
N VAL A 93 -2.34 -5.23 0.99
CA VAL A 93 -1.76 -6.22 1.92
C VAL A 93 -1.91 -5.79 3.39
N LEU A 94 -1.77 -4.50 3.69
CA LEU A 94 -1.97 -3.99 5.04
C LEU A 94 -3.44 -3.87 5.46
N ASP A 95 -4.36 -4.05 4.52
CA ASP A 95 -5.79 -3.77 4.67
C ASP A 95 -6.04 -2.34 5.15
N VAL A 96 -5.46 -1.37 4.43
CA VAL A 96 -5.49 0.05 4.79
C VAL A 96 -6.23 0.86 3.75
N GLU A 97 -7.24 1.59 4.21
CA GLU A 97 -7.93 2.59 3.42
C GLU A 97 -7.07 3.86 3.27
N SER A 98 -7.17 4.52 2.12
CA SER A 98 -6.41 5.74 1.82
C SER A 98 -6.71 6.90 2.76
N ARG A 99 -7.90 6.94 3.38
CA ARG A 99 -8.27 7.94 4.39
C ARG A 99 -7.40 7.88 5.65
N LEU A 100 -6.66 6.79 5.86
CA LEU A 100 -5.71 6.65 6.96
C LEU A 100 -4.32 7.17 6.61
N LEU A 101 -4.05 7.52 5.35
CA LEU A 101 -2.80 8.16 4.96
C LEU A 101 -2.72 9.53 5.63
N LEU A 102 -1.61 9.78 6.35
CA LEU A 102 -1.34 11.10 6.93
C LEU A 102 -0.70 12.04 5.89
N TRP A 103 -0.04 11.47 4.89
CA TRP A 103 0.57 12.20 3.79
C TRP A 103 0.85 11.25 2.61
N GLU A 104 0.88 11.84 1.42
CA GLU A 104 1.18 11.18 0.16
C GLU A 104 2.11 12.07 -0.69
N SER A 105 3.11 11.48 -1.33
CA SER A 105 3.97 12.20 -2.28
C SER A 105 3.15 12.76 -3.45
N PRO A 106 3.31 14.05 -3.79
CA PRO A 106 2.61 14.64 -4.94
C PRO A 106 3.10 14.08 -6.29
N LEU A 107 4.15 13.26 -6.29
CA LEU A 107 4.70 12.60 -7.47
C LEU A 107 3.96 11.31 -7.84
N ILE A 108 3.13 10.78 -6.94
CA ILE A 108 2.37 9.55 -7.17
C ILE A 108 1.31 9.80 -8.25
N GLN A 109 1.42 9.07 -9.35
CA GLN A 109 0.43 9.08 -10.44
C GLN A 109 -0.61 7.99 -10.20
N HIS A 110 -1.82 8.42 -9.85
CA HIS A 110 -2.93 7.50 -9.58
C HIS A 110 -3.50 6.90 -10.85
N GLN A 111 -3.75 5.59 -10.81
CA GLN A 111 -4.69 4.93 -11.71
C GLN A 111 -6.08 4.91 -11.06
N THR A 112 -7.14 5.02 -11.86
CA THR A 112 -8.52 4.92 -11.34
C THR A 112 -8.96 3.47 -11.33
N TYR A 113 -9.48 3.01 -10.20
CA TYR A 113 -10.05 1.68 -10.01
C TYR A 113 -11.57 1.77 -9.99
N ARG A 114 -12.24 0.89 -10.74
CA ARG A 114 -13.70 0.79 -10.73
C ARG A 114 -14.11 -0.46 -9.98
N LEU A 115 -15.01 -0.30 -9.02
CA LEU A 115 -15.73 -1.43 -8.43
C LEU A 115 -16.98 -1.68 -9.27
N VAL A 116 -17.04 -2.84 -9.91
CA VAL A 116 -18.16 -3.24 -10.77
C VAL A 116 -18.99 -4.29 -10.04
N ARG A 117 -20.31 -4.23 -10.25
CA ARG A 117 -21.29 -5.22 -9.79
C ARG A 117 -22.06 -5.77 -10.98
N GLN A 118 -22.22 -7.08 -11.02
CA GLN A 118 -23.17 -7.76 -11.91
C GLN A 118 -24.44 -8.15 -11.15
N ASP A 119 -25.61 -7.86 -11.72
CA ASP A 119 -26.91 -8.31 -11.21
C ASP A 119 -27.30 -9.70 -11.73
N ASP A 120 -28.45 -10.22 -11.29
CA ASP A 120 -28.96 -11.54 -11.69
C ASP A 120 -29.34 -11.64 -13.18
N ASN A 121 -29.42 -10.51 -13.89
CA ASN A 121 -29.71 -10.43 -15.32
C ASN A 121 -28.43 -10.20 -16.16
N SER A 122 -27.25 -10.40 -15.56
CA SER A 122 -25.94 -10.16 -16.17
C SER A 122 -25.66 -8.70 -16.54
N ASN A 123 -26.43 -7.74 -16.04
CA ASN A 123 -26.15 -6.31 -16.26
C ASN A 123 -25.03 -5.86 -15.33
N GLU A 124 -24.08 -5.11 -15.88
CA GLU A 124 -22.93 -4.57 -15.16
C GLU A 124 -23.16 -3.11 -14.77
N PHE A 125 -22.79 -2.76 -13.54
CA PHE A 125 -22.93 -1.42 -13.00
C PHE A 125 -21.66 -1.00 -12.27
N ILE A 126 -21.17 0.20 -12.56
CA ILE A 126 -20.11 0.84 -11.76
C ILE A 126 -20.73 1.26 -10.43
N VAL A 127 -20.20 0.69 -9.34
CA VAL A 127 -20.62 0.97 -7.96
C VAL A 127 -19.83 2.14 -7.37
N GLY A 128 -18.60 2.34 -7.82
CA GLY A 128 -17.77 3.45 -7.42
C GLY A 128 -16.42 3.47 -8.13
N GLU A 129 -15.80 4.63 -8.13
CA GLU A 129 -14.45 4.85 -8.66
C GLU A 129 -13.53 5.29 -7.52
N TYR A 130 -12.33 4.72 -7.48
CA TYR A 130 -11.39 4.86 -6.37
C TYR A 130 -10.00 5.17 -6.89
N LYS A 131 -9.29 6.05 -6.18
CA LYS A 131 -7.88 6.30 -6.43
C LYS A 131 -7.00 5.18 -5.93
N TRP A 132 -7.41 4.49 -4.87
CA TRP A 132 -6.68 3.39 -4.26
C TRP A 132 -7.38 2.07 -4.46
N LYS A 133 -6.65 1.04 -4.89
CA LYS A 133 -7.21 -0.31 -5.01
C LYS A 133 -7.72 -0.81 -3.66
N SER A 134 -6.99 -0.53 -2.58
CA SER A 134 -7.38 -0.92 -1.22
C SER A 134 -8.73 -0.34 -0.80
N ASP A 135 -9.09 0.87 -1.25
CA ASP A 135 -10.41 1.47 -1.00
C ASP A 135 -11.52 0.72 -1.76
N ALA A 136 -11.27 0.39 -3.03
CA ALA A 136 -12.20 -0.40 -3.84
C ALA A 136 -12.40 -1.81 -3.23
N GLU A 137 -11.32 -2.44 -2.78
CA GLU A 137 -11.34 -3.74 -2.11
C GLU A 137 -12.09 -3.67 -0.77
N PHE A 138 -11.87 -2.61 0.02
CA PHE A 138 -12.60 -2.38 1.26
C PHE A 138 -14.10 -2.26 1.00
N LYS A 139 -14.50 -1.45 0.01
CA LYS A 139 -15.91 -1.33 -0.36
C LYS A 139 -16.48 -2.66 -0.86
N MET A 140 -15.74 -3.39 -1.69
CA MET A 140 -16.14 -4.71 -2.17
C MET A 140 -16.39 -5.68 -1.02
N ARG A 141 -15.49 -5.72 -0.01
CA ARG A 141 -15.69 -6.52 1.21
C ARG A 141 -16.96 -6.12 1.96
N GLN A 142 -17.24 -4.82 2.11
CA GLN A 142 -18.48 -4.36 2.75
C GLN A 142 -19.74 -4.83 2.01
N LEU A 143 -19.73 -4.78 0.67
CA LEU A 143 -20.89 -5.15 -0.14
C LEU A 143 -21.11 -6.67 -0.18
N THR A 144 -20.03 -7.44 -0.21
CA THR A 144 -20.07 -8.92 -0.25
C THR A 144 -20.41 -9.55 1.10
N GLN A 145 -20.35 -8.81 2.20
CA GLN A 145 -20.78 -9.27 3.54
C GLN A 145 -22.30 -9.48 3.65
N HIS A 146 -23.10 -8.91 2.75
CA HIS A 146 -24.56 -9.08 2.76
C HIS A 146 -25.00 -10.25 1.85
N ILE A 147 -25.94 -11.07 2.33
CA ILE A 147 -26.30 -12.44 1.88
C ILE A 147 -26.88 -12.54 0.44
N HIS A 148 -26.84 -11.47 -0.36
CA HIS A 148 -27.32 -11.52 -1.75
C HIS A 148 -26.21 -11.99 -2.70
N LYS A 149 -26.56 -12.90 -3.63
CA LYS A 149 -25.67 -13.45 -4.68
C LYS A 149 -25.32 -12.39 -5.73
N GLN A 150 -24.65 -11.33 -5.34
CA GLN A 150 -24.13 -10.35 -6.30
C GLN A 150 -22.64 -10.61 -6.52
N ILE A 151 -22.23 -10.55 -7.79
CA ILE A 151 -20.82 -10.71 -8.17
C ILE A 151 -20.21 -9.31 -8.23
N TYR A 152 -19.07 -9.14 -7.57
CA TYR A 152 -18.31 -7.90 -7.58
C TYR A 152 -16.87 -8.17 -8.03
N TRP A 153 -16.29 -7.25 -8.79
CA TRP A 153 -14.88 -7.26 -9.14
C TRP A 153 -14.34 -5.84 -9.28
N ILE A 154 -13.02 -5.74 -9.30
CA ILE A 154 -12.31 -4.48 -9.48
C ILE A 154 -11.59 -4.52 -10.81
N GLU A 155 -11.74 -3.47 -11.60
CA GLU A 155 -11.03 -3.27 -12.86
C GLU A 155 -10.30 -1.92 -12.88
N TYR A 156 -9.34 -1.79 -13.78
CA TYR A 156 -8.66 -0.53 -14.07
C TYR A 156 -9.51 0.28 -15.04
N ALA A 157 -9.73 1.56 -14.75
CA ALA A 157 -10.24 2.47 -15.75
C ALA A 157 -9.07 2.82 -16.70
N GLU A 158 -9.14 2.38 -17.95
CA GLU A 158 -8.20 2.84 -18.96
C GLU A 158 -8.25 4.38 -19.05
N VAL A 159 -7.07 5.00 -19.07
CA VAL A 159 -6.94 6.43 -19.36
C VAL A 159 -7.21 6.59 -20.85
N GLY A 160 -8.39 7.11 -21.20
CA GLY A 160 -8.75 7.48 -22.57
C GLY A 160 -7.98 8.68 -23.11
#